data_AF-A0A5T2PMS0-F1
#
_entry.id   AF-A0A5T2PMS0-F1
#
_cell.length_a   1.000
_cell.length_b   1.000
_cell.length_c   1.000
_cell.angle_alpha   90.00
_cell.angle_beta   90.00
_cell.angle_gamma   90.00
#
_symmetry.space_group_name_H-M   'P 1'
#
loop_
_entity.id
_entity.type
_entity.pdbx_description
1 polymer ?
#
loop_
_entity_poly.entity_id
_entity_poly.type
_entity_poly.pdbx_seq_one_letter_code
_entity_poly.pdbx_strand_id
1 'polypeptide(L)'
;MKDNFVKLDKNADYSGQEVFTDKYKKIGKTVLGIGDFTIVGKKLEIGGGKAGAVASHLIYKHPASGDIWIEHFVSNDTDRDIGDVASKFLQMTDKIEKEVRTRATEYGSNKALEKYNEHYKSRTFPGLGKNKEYQIRHHIQHIIDVISGKI
;
A
#
# COMPACT_ATOMS: atom_id res chain seq x y z
N MET A 1 -18.38 9.56 -1.74
CA MET A 1 -17.09 8.90 -1.45
C MET A 1 -15.99 9.70 -2.15
N LYS A 2 -14.90 10.08 -1.47
CA LYS A 2 -13.80 10.86 -2.07
C LYS A 2 -12.66 9.90 -2.36
N ASP A 3 -12.13 9.95 -3.58
CA ASP A 3 -10.89 9.27 -3.92
C ASP A 3 -9.73 10.09 -3.37
N ASN A 4 -9.01 9.53 -2.40
CA ASN A 4 -7.86 10.17 -1.79
C ASN A 4 -6.53 9.57 -2.26
N PHE A 5 -6.57 8.57 -3.14
CA PHE A 5 -5.36 8.00 -3.71
C PHE A 5 -4.95 8.84 -4.93
N VAL A 6 -3.75 9.43 -4.89
CA VAL A 6 -3.23 10.22 -6.01
C VAL A 6 -2.65 9.27 -7.06
N LYS A 7 -3.52 8.79 -7.96
CA LYS A 7 -3.12 7.83 -8.98
C LYS A 7 -2.23 8.46 -10.06
N LEU A 8 -1.03 7.92 -10.22
CA LEU A 8 -0.11 8.21 -11.32
C LEU A 8 -0.25 7.20 -12.46
N ASP A 9 0.10 7.61 -13.69
CA ASP A 9 -0.03 6.78 -14.89
C ASP A 9 0.96 5.60 -14.94
N LYS A 10 2.10 5.69 -14.22
CA LYS A 10 3.10 4.62 -14.15
C LYS A 10 3.50 4.33 -12.71
N ASN A 11 3.66 3.03 -12.41
CA ASN A 11 4.20 2.57 -11.13
C ASN A 11 5.58 3.17 -10.80
N ALA A 12 6.40 3.44 -11.82
CA ALA A 12 7.74 4.00 -11.66
C ALA A 12 7.74 5.45 -11.17
N ASP A 13 6.63 6.17 -11.34
CA ASP A 13 6.55 7.60 -11.05
C ASP A 13 6.17 7.87 -9.59
N TYR A 14 5.70 6.85 -8.85
CA TYR A 14 5.41 7.00 -7.42
C TYR A 14 6.68 7.13 -6.61
N SER A 15 6.64 7.97 -5.57
CA SER A 15 7.74 8.11 -4.63
C SER A 15 7.25 8.62 -3.28
N GLY A 16 7.96 8.23 -2.22
CA GLY A 16 7.77 8.80 -0.89
C GLY A 16 6.42 8.49 -0.26
N GLN A 17 5.96 9.46 0.54
CA GLN A 17 4.78 9.36 1.41
C GLN A 17 3.86 10.56 1.14
N GLU A 18 2.56 10.34 1.21
CA GLU A 18 1.56 11.40 1.07
C GLU A 18 0.41 11.23 2.07
N VAL A 19 -0.28 12.33 2.37
CA VAL A 19 -1.46 12.29 3.24
C VAL A 19 -2.59 11.56 2.51
N PHE A 20 -3.11 10.51 3.12
CA PHE A 20 -4.22 9.73 2.57
C PHE A 20 -5.56 10.22 3.10
N THR A 21 -5.77 10.29 4.42
CA THR A 21 -7.04 10.76 4.98
C THR A 21 -6.96 11.11 6.46
N ASP A 22 -7.69 12.14 6.88
CA ASP A 22 -7.97 12.51 8.27
C ASP A 22 -9.39 12.09 8.71
N LYS A 23 -10.23 11.63 7.76
CA LYS A 23 -11.69 11.58 7.93
C LYS A 23 -12.16 10.60 8.99
N TYR A 24 -11.35 9.58 9.31
CA TYR A 24 -11.68 8.62 10.36
C TYR A 24 -11.90 9.29 11.72
N LYS A 25 -11.22 10.42 11.98
CA LYS A 25 -11.37 11.24 13.20
C LYS A 25 -12.76 11.86 13.36
N LYS A 26 -13.57 11.86 12.30
CA LYS A 26 -14.91 12.45 12.25
C LYS A 26 -16.02 11.39 12.35
N ILE A 27 -15.67 10.09 12.40
CA ILE A 27 -16.64 9.00 12.60
C ILE A 27 -17.38 9.21 13.92
N GLY A 28 -18.70 9.05 13.90
CA GLY A 28 -19.57 9.20 15.07
C GLY A 28 -19.84 10.67 15.47
N LYS A 29 -19.23 11.64 14.78
CA LYS A 29 -19.52 13.07 14.95
C LYS A 29 -20.28 13.63 13.76
N THR A 30 -19.69 13.58 12.57
CA THR A 30 -20.23 14.18 11.34
C THR A 30 -20.17 13.23 10.14
N VAL A 31 -19.56 12.05 10.32
CA VAL A 31 -19.41 11.02 9.29
C VAL A 31 -19.89 9.68 9.86
N LEU A 32 -20.69 8.95 9.09
CA LEU A 32 -21.27 7.65 9.49
C LEU A 32 -20.40 6.45 9.08
N GLY A 33 -19.38 6.65 8.24
CA GLY A 33 -18.48 5.59 7.80
C GLY A 33 -17.36 6.07 6.88
N ILE A 34 -16.41 5.18 6.58
CA ILE A 34 -15.29 5.44 5.67
C ILE A 34 -15.50 4.66 4.37
N GLY A 35 -15.15 5.32 3.25
CA GLY A 35 -14.90 4.64 2.00
C GLY A 35 -13.43 4.81 1.61
N ASP A 36 -12.76 3.69 1.37
CA ASP A 36 -11.37 3.61 0.91
C ASP A 36 -11.38 3.06 -0.53
N PHE A 37 -10.90 3.84 -1.50
CA PHE A 37 -10.75 3.40 -2.90
C PHE A 37 -9.52 2.48 -3.10
N THR A 38 -8.80 2.20 -2.01
CA THR A 38 -7.59 1.39 -1.91
C THR A 38 -6.53 1.89 -2.89
N ILE A 39 -6.01 0.99 -3.72
CA ILE A 39 -4.97 1.24 -4.73
C ILE A 39 -5.54 1.31 -6.14
N VAL A 40 -6.86 1.15 -6.29
CA VAL A 40 -7.51 1.06 -7.60
C VAL A 40 -7.70 2.46 -8.19
N GLY A 41 -8.03 3.43 -7.32
CA GLY A 41 -8.48 4.76 -7.69
C GLY A 41 -9.79 4.72 -8.49
N LYS A 42 -10.35 5.88 -8.81
CA LYS A 42 -11.59 6.00 -9.60
C LYS A 42 -11.39 5.77 -11.10
N LYS A 43 -10.16 5.98 -11.61
CA LYS A 43 -9.82 5.87 -13.05
C LYS A 43 -9.60 4.40 -13.43
N LEU A 44 -10.48 3.85 -14.28
CA LEU A 44 -10.30 2.56 -14.93
C LEU A 44 -9.21 2.72 -16.01
N GLU A 45 -8.17 1.89 -15.98
CA GLU A 45 -7.20 1.81 -17.08
C GLU A 45 -7.28 0.44 -17.72
N ILE A 46 -7.68 0.43 -18.99
CA ILE A 46 -7.74 -0.76 -19.84
C ILE A 46 -6.42 -0.80 -20.61
N GLY A 47 -5.45 -1.57 -20.12
CA GLY A 47 -4.15 -1.75 -20.77
C GLY A 47 -3.24 -2.72 -20.02
N GLY A 48 -2.61 -3.64 -20.75
CA GLY A 48 -1.85 -4.78 -20.21
C GLY A 48 -0.43 -4.90 -20.77
N GLY A 49 0.33 -3.81 -20.80
CA GLY A 49 1.74 -3.84 -21.18
C GLY A 49 2.65 -4.37 -20.06
N LYS A 50 3.86 -4.83 -20.39
CA LYS A 50 4.88 -5.24 -19.42
C LYS A 50 5.09 -4.14 -18.38
N ALA A 51 5.00 -4.49 -17.10
CA ALA A 51 5.19 -3.54 -16.01
C ALA A 51 6.64 -3.04 -15.99
N GLY A 52 6.83 -1.72 -16.10
CA GLY A 52 8.16 -1.09 -15.94
C GLY A 52 8.69 -1.27 -14.52
N ALA A 53 7.80 -1.08 -13.54
CA ALA A 53 8.05 -1.29 -12.12
C ALA A 53 6.92 -2.10 -11.46
N VAL A 54 7.25 -2.78 -10.36
CA VAL A 54 6.25 -3.31 -9.42
C VAL A 54 6.13 -2.31 -8.27
N ALA A 55 4.89 -1.92 -7.98
CA ALA A 55 4.60 -1.03 -6.86
C ALA A 55 3.59 -1.65 -5.90
N SER A 56 3.71 -1.29 -4.62
CA SER A 56 2.71 -1.51 -3.59
C SER A 56 2.52 -0.25 -2.77
N HIS A 57 1.28 0.06 -2.41
CA HIS A 57 0.94 1.24 -1.63
C HIS A 57 0.32 0.79 -0.32
N LEU A 58 0.97 1.14 0.79
CA LEU A 58 0.53 0.75 2.13
C LEU A 58 0.24 2.00 2.95
N ILE A 59 -0.80 1.93 3.77
CA ILE A 59 -1.19 3.04 4.64
C ILE A 59 -0.64 2.84 6.05
N TYR A 60 -0.40 3.93 6.75
CA TYR A 60 0.05 3.92 8.13
C TYR A 60 -0.54 5.10 8.89
N LYS A 61 -0.62 4.99 10.21
CA LYS A 61 -1.07 6.09 11.07
C LYS A 61 0.13 6.93 11.46
N HIS A 62 0.17 8.17 10.98
CA HIS A 62 1.29 9.07 11.21
C HIS A 62 1.39 9.44 12.70
N PRO A 63 2.54 9.27 13.36
CA PRO A 63 2.64 9.38 14.81
C PRO A 63 2.40 10.80 15.34
N ALA A 64 2.83 11.82 14.61
CA ALA A 64 2.66 13.21 15.05
C ALA A 64 1.22 13.75 14.86
N SER A 65 0.66 13.63 13.65
CA SER A 65 -0.67 14.18 13.36
C SER A 65 -1.81 13.20 13.66
N GLY A 66 -1.53 11.90 13.75
CA GLY A 66 -2.54 10.84 13.77
C GLY A 66 -3.27 10.65 12.45
N ASP A 67 -2.99 11.42 11.39
CA ASP A 67 -3.63 11.18 10.09
C ASP A 67 -3.18 9.86 9.48
N ILE A 68 -3.99 9.33 8.56
CA ILE A 68 -3.58 8.20 7.75
C ILE A 68 -2.80 8.72 6.56
N TRP A 69 -1.59 8.22 6.41
CA TRP A 69 -0.71 8.48 5.29
C TRP A 69 -0.58 7.22 4.46
N ILE A 70 -0.18 7.37 3.20
CA ILE A 70 0.16 6.27 2.31
C ILE A 70 1.62 6.39 1.91
N GLU A 71 2.29 5.26 1.80
CA GLU A 71 3.67 5.15 1.33
C GLU A 71 3.73 4.26 0.10
N HIS A 72 4.44 4.73 -0.92
CA HIS A 72 4.57 4.04 -2.19
C HIS A 72 5.90 3.30 -2.26
N PHE A 73 5.82 1.97 -2.21
CA PHE A 73 6.96 1.08 -2.36
C PHE A 73 7.10 0.66 -3.81
N VAL A 74 8.10 1.19 -4.50
CA VAL A 74 8.40 0.88 -5.90
C VAL A 74 9.66 0.02 -5.98
N SER A 75 9.71 -0.95 -6.90
CA SER A 75 10.91 -1.73 -7.21
C SER A 75 12.10 -0.82 -7.56
N ASN A 76 13.34 -1.28 -7.35
CA ASN A 76 14.53 -0.51 -7.73
C ASN A 76 14.65 -0.43 -9.26
N ASP A 77 14.40 -1.55 -9.93
CA ASP A 77 14.35 -1.56 -11.39
C ASP A 77 12.99 -1.02 -11.83
N THR A 78 13.02 0.09 -12.56
CA THR A 78 11.83 0.81 -13.04
C THR A 78 11.69 0.81 -14.57
N ASP A 79 12.73 0.37 -15.28
CA ASP A 79 12.73 0.17 -16.73
C ASP A 79 12.03 -1.15 -17.11
N ARG A 80 11.24 -1.13 -18.18
CA ARG A 80 10.57 -2.32 -18.74
C ARG A 80 11.55 -3.38 -19.23
N ASP A 81 12.75 -2.99 -19.63
CA ASP A 81 13.74 -3.89 -20.23
C ASP A 81 14.71 -4.49 -19.21
N ILE A 82 14.71 -3.98 -17.98
CA ILE A 82 15.58 -4.44 -16.89
C ILE A 82 14.78 -5.32 -15.92
N GLY A 83 15.28 -6.52 -15.61
CA GLY A 83 14.74 -7.40 -14.58
C GLY A 83 13.38 -8.02 -14.91
N ASP A 84 13.10 -9.19 -14.32
CA ASP A 84 11.79 -9.81 -14.40
C ASP A 84 10.84 -9.28 -13.31
N VAL A 85 9.55 -9.59 -13.46
CA VAL A 85 8.50 -9.12 -12.54
C VAL A 85 8.69 -9.69 -11.13
N ALA A 86 9.22 -10.92 -11.01
CA ALA A 86 9.43 -11.57 -9.72
C ALA A 86 10.55 -10.87 -8.93
N SER A 87 11.66 -10.58 -9.59
CA SER A 87 12.81 -9.85 -9.05
C SER A 87 12.42 -8.44 -8.60
N LYS A 88 11.63 -7.73 -9.42
CA LYS A 88 11.08 -6.41 -9.07
C LYS A 88 10.15 -6.47 -7.86
N PHE A 89 9.28 -7.48 -7.80
CA PHE A 89 8.45 -7.71 -6.63
C PHE A 89 9.32 -7.92 -5.39
N LEU A 90 10.37 -8.73 -5.45
CA LEU A 90 11.25 -8.96 -4.31
C LEU A 90 11.94 -7.67 -3.82
N GLN A 91 12.44 -6.83 -4.73
CA GLN A 91 13.01 -5.53 -4.39
C GLN A 91 12.00 -4.62 -3.67
N MET A 92 10.74 -4.62 -4.12
CA MET A 92 9.66 -3.88 -3.49
C MET A 92 9.33 -4.46 -2.10
N THR A 93 9.28 -5.78 -1.94
CA THR A 93 9.06 -6.40 -0.63
C THR A 93 10.20 -6.15 0.35
N ASP A 94 11.45 -6.07 -0.13
CA ASP A 94 12.61 -5.75 0.72
C ASP A 94 12.45 -4.35 1.35
N LYS A 95 11.90 -3.38 0.60
CA LYS A 95 11.59 -2.04 1.11
C LYS A 95 10.44 -2.05 2.10
N ILE A 96 9.33 -2.73 1.78
CA ILE A 96 8.19 -2.88 2.70
C ILE A 96 8.66 -3.43 4.04
N GLU A 97 9.42 -4.52 4.01
CA GLU A 97 9.82 -5.24 5.21
C GLU A 97 10.81 -4.46 6.08
N LYS A 98 11.67 -3.65 5.46
CA LYS A 98 12.51 -2.71 6.18
C LYS A 98 11.65 -1.68 6.91
N GLU A 99 10.77 -1.00 6.20
CA GLU A 99 9.98 0.12 6.73
C GLU A 99 8.95 -0.33 7.78
N VAL A 100 8.21 -1.41 7.50
CA VAL A 100 7.20 -1.96 8.41
C VAL A 100 7.82 -2.47 9.71
N ARG A 101 9.03 -3.04 9.66
CA ARG A 101 9.75 -3.43 10.89
C ARG A 101 10.17 -2.22 11.72
N THR A 102 10.68 -1.17 11.08
CA THR A 102 11.13 0.04 11.78
C THR A 102 9.97 0.86 12.34
N ARG A 103 8.81 0.85 11.66
CA ARG A 103 7.60 1.63 12.03
C ARG A 103 6.41 0.73 12.38
N ALA A 104 6.67 -0.36 13.10
CA ALA A 104 5.65 -1.39 13.37
C ALA A 104 4.39 -0.86 14.07
N THR A 105 4.52 0.14 14.95
CA THR A 105 3.39 0.78 15.61
C THR A 105 2.53 1.64 14.67
N GLU A 106 3.09 2.10 13.56
CA GLU A 106 2.37 2.94 12.59
C GLU A 106 1.61 2.11 11.56
N TYR A 107 2.19 1.00 11.11
CA TYR A 107 1.61 0.06 10.13
C TYR A 107 0.76 -1.04 10.77
N GLY A 108 0.95 -1.29 12.07
CA GLY A 108 0.29 -2.37 12.80
C GLY A 108 0.71 -3.77 12.37
N SER A 109 -0.14 -4.74 12.69
CA SER A 109 0.06 -6.15 12.36
C SER A 109 -1.21 -6.73 11.77
N ASN A 110 -1.15 -7.13 10.50
CA ASN A 110 -2.28 -7.69 9.78
C ASN A 110 -1.85 -8.75 8.75
N LYS A 111 -2.82 -9.50 8.22
CA LYS A 111 -2.58 -10.67 7.38
C LYS A 111 -1.91 -10.34 6.05
N ALA A 112 -2.09 -9.11 5.54
CA ALA A 112 -1.41 -8.69 4.32
C ALA A 112 0.09 -8.46 4.55
N LEU A 113 0.45 -7.80 5.67
CA LEU A 113 1.85 -7.61 6.06
C LEU A 113 2.55 -8.95 6.35
N GLU A 114 1.85 -9.90 6.98
CA GLU A 114 2.35 -11.27 7.15
C GLU A 114 2.68 -11.94 5.79
N LYS A 115 1.84 -11.74 4.76
CA LYS A 115 2.12 -12.29 3.42
C LYS A 115 3.33 -11.64 2.75
N TYR A 116 3.50 -10.33 2.87
CA TYR A 116 4.72 -9.68 2.40
C TYR A 116 5.97 -10.23 3.10
N ASN A 117 5.89 -10.47 4.42
CA ASN A 117 6.97 -11.07 5.19
C ASN A 117 7.30 -12.51 4.75
N GLU A 118 6.29 -13.33 4.50
CA GLU A 118 6.45 -14.70 3.99
C GLU A 118 7.20 -14.69 2.65
N HIS A 119 6.79 -13.83 1.71
CA HIS A 119 7.44 -13.72 0.40
C HIS A 119 8.85 -13.17 0.48
N TYR A 120 9.09 -12.18 1.34
CA TYR A 120 10.42 -11.67 1.63
C TYR A 120 11.36 -12.75 2.16
N LYS A 121 10.90 -13.58 3.11
CA LYS A 121 11.70 -14.66 3.70
C LYS A 121 11.95 -15.82 2.74
N SER A 122 10.92 -16.22 1.99
CA SER A 122 10.98 -17.36 1.06
C SER A 122 11.50 -17.00 -0.32
N ARG A 123 11.68 -15.70 -0.62
CA ARG A 123 12.05 -15.17 -1.94
C ARG A 123 11.11 -15.65 -3.05
N THR A 124 9.80 -15.62 -2.78
CA THR A 124 8.77 -16.07 -3.74
C THR A 124 7.94 -14.93 -4.28
N PHE A 125 7.42 -15.08 -5.51
CA PHE A 125 6.53 -14.14 -6.15
C PHE A 125 5.15 -14.78 -6.39
N PRO A 126 4.06 -14.26 -5.77
CA PRO A 126 2.73 -14.86 -5.86
C PRO A 126 1.92 -14.40 -7.09
N GLY A 127 2.49 -13.55 -7.95
CA GLY A 127 1.76 -12.90 -9.05
C GLY A 127 1.23 -11.51 -8.70
N LEU A 128 1.07 -10.66 -9.71
CA LEU A 128 0.61 -9.27 -9.55
C LEU A 128 -0.82 -9.17 -9.00
N GLY A 129 -1.68 -10.16 -9.31
CA GLY A 129 -3.04 -10.23 -8.76
C GLY A 129 -3.04 -10.36 -7.24
N LYS A 130 -2.20 -11.25 -6.70
CA LYS A 130 -2.01 -11.40 -5.25
C LYS A 130 -1.40 -10.15 -4.62
N ASN A 131 -0.45 -9.50 -5.29
CA ASN A 131 0.08 -8.22 -4.80
C ASN A 131 -1.02 -7.17 -4.62
N LYS A 132 -1.97 -7.06 -5.55
CA LYS A 132 -3.12 -6.15 -5.43
C LYS A 132 -4.06 -6.55 -4.30
N GLU A 133 -4.35 -7.86 -4.17
CA GLU A 133 -5.18 -8.41 -3.09
C GLU A 133 -4.61 -8.04 -1.71
N TYR A 134 -3.28 -8.14 -1.53
CA TYR A 134 -2.63 -7.80 -0.26
C TYR A 134 -2.74 -6.32 0.07
N GLN A 135 -2.57 -5.42 -0.90
CA GLN A 135 -2.75 -3.98 -0.69
C GLN A 135 -4.18 -3.65 -0.25
N ILE A 136 -5.18 -4.19 -0.95
CA ILE A 136 -6.60 -4.01 -0.59
C ILE A 136 -6.87 -4.52 0.83
N ARG A 137 -6.38 -5.72 1.15
CA ARG A 137 -6.55 -6.32 2.47
C ARG A 137 -5.88 -5.49 3.57
N HIS A 138 -4.67 -5.01 3.32
CA HIS A 138 -3.94 -4.14 4.24
C HIS A 138 -4.73 -2.87 4.54
N HIS A 139 -5.19 -2.16 3.50
CA HIS A 139 -6.00 -0.94 3.66
C HIS A 139 -7.23 -1.17 4.56
N ILE A 140 -8.01 -2.22 4.27
CA ILE A 140 -9.22 -2.54 5.04
C ILE A 140 -8.88 -2.86 6.50
N GLN A 141 -7.91 -3.75 6.73
CA GLN A 141 -7.55 -4.17 8.09
C GLN A 141 -6.95 -3.01 8.89
N HIS A 142 -6.11 -2.19 8.26
CA HIS A 142 -5.48 -1.04 8.91
C HIS A 142 -6.50 0.02 9.33
N ILE A 143 -7.46 0.35 8.46
CA ILE A 143 -8.53 1.29 8.81
C ILE A 143 -9.40 0.75 9.95
N ILE A 144 -9.71 -0.55 9.97
CA ILE A 144 -10.47 -1.17 11.08
C ILE A 144 -9.68 -1.07 12.39
N ASP A 145 -8.39 -1.37 12.36
CA ASP A 145 -7.51 -1.28 13.54
C ASP A 145 -7.41 0.17 14.06
N VAL A 146 -7.34 1.16 13.17
CA VAL A 146 -7.34 2.59 13.53
C VAL A 146 -8.66 3.02 14.17
N ILE A 147 -9.80 2.64 13.58
CA ILE A 147 -11.13 3.03 14.11
C ILE A 147 -11.40 2.36 15.46
N SER A 148 -10.94 1.12 15.65
CA SER A 148 -11.08 0.39 16.91
C SER A 148 -10.10 0.83 18.01
N GLY A 149 -9.17 1.76 17.69
CA GLY A 149 -8.18 2.27 18.64
C GLY A 149 -7.04 1.29 18.94
N LYS A 150 -6.87 0.24 18.12
CA LYS A 150 -5.76 -0.71 18.22
C LYS A 150 -4.44 -0.11 17.70
N ILE A 151 -4.53 0.84 16.77
CA ILE A 151 -3.42 1.63 16.21
C ILE A 151 -3.74 3.12 16.38
#